data_AF-A0A101UJW3-F1
#
_entry.id   AF-A0A101UJW3-F1
#
_cell.length_a   1.000
_cell.length_b   1.000
_cell.length_c   1.000
_cell.angle_alpha   90.00
_cell.angle_beta   90.00
_cell.angle_gamma   90.00
#
_symmetry.space_group_name_H-M   'P 1'
#
loop_
_entity.id
_entity.type
_entity.pdbx_description
1 polymer ?
#
loop_
_entity_poly.entity_id
_entity_poly.type
_entity_poly.pdbx_seq_one_letter_code
_entity_poly.pdbx_strand_id
1 'polypeptide(L)'
;MSTPLRTALLGIAVTLAGYALFAGWLGLRADAYVDARDRATARTTGVVVEDGIGDDLDVRVRWTDGTGRTHVQRFGVYDTGRYAEGEDFPVAYDPAAGDPQGFPADPQETAEEDDLIVPVFLGAAVAVPLTLVWPWRGLRFRLAARRPGRPTTARVRTGTRRAAWRASRGTWLELTYPEGRTRWQRIMWHPALHEAPAELPLTVHGTGRRTVAALPDGTRLVPLGRLRDHPPSGAVLDDDAMRTDLRDAFVLPPGTAAAPPWHEAASATGLGTLLGLVLGLVMTGPTLTGTLSSVLACATLTGSVWLLSAPQP
;
A
#
# COMPACT_ATOMS: atom_id res chain seq x y z
N MET A 1 23.69 -11.70 7.08
CA MET A 1 22.51 -11.00 6.49
C MET A 1 21.41 -10.96 7.54
N SER A 2 21.00 -9.76 7.94
CA SER A 2 20.11 -9.53 9.07
C SER A 2 18.67 -10.01 8.80
N THR A 3 18.17 -10.83 9.72
CA THR A 3 16.80 -11.37 9.84
C THR A 3 15.67 -10.35 9.59
N PRO A 4 15.73 -9.08 10.05
CA PRO A 4 14.65 -8.10 9.83
C PRO A 4 14.42 -7.71 8.37
N LEU A 5 15.46 -7.65 7.54
CA LEU A 5 15.31 -7.33 6.10
C LEU A 5 14.56 -8.46 5.37
N ARG A 6 14.84 -9.72 5.73
CA ARG A 6 14.15 -10.89 5.17
C ARG A 6 12.67 -10.88 5.55
N THR A 7 12.35 -10.59 6.81
CA THR A 7 10.96 -10.51 7.27
C THR A 7 10.20 -9.37 6.60
N ALA A 8 10.84 -8.21 6.43
CA ALA A 8 10.24 -7.08 5.72
C ALA A 8 9.96 -7.37 4.23
N LEU A 9 10.94 -7.94 3.53
CA LEU A 9 10.79 -8.32 2.13
C LEU A 9 9.75 -9.43 1.95
N LEU A 10 9.71 -10.40 2.87
CA LEU A 10 8.68 -11.44 2.89
C LEU A 10 7.29 -10.83 3.10
N GLY A 11 7.15 -9.89 4.04
CA GLY A 11 5.90 -9.17 4.27
C GLY A 11 5.41 -8.46 3.00
N ILE A 12 6.29 -7.68 2.35
CA ILE A 12 5.96 -7.03 1.06
C ILE A 12 5.56 -8.07 0.00
N ALA A 13 6.32 -9.16 -0.13
CA ALA A 13 6.06 -10.19 -1.13
C ALA A 13 4.69 -10.85 -0.90
N VAL A 14 4.35 -11.19 0.35
CA VAL A 14 3.05 -11.76 0.72
C VAL A 14 1.92 -10.78 0.40
N THR A 15 2.08 -9.50 0.71
CA THR A 15 1.05 -8.50 0.43
C THR A 15 0.85 -8.29 -1.08
N LEU A 16 1.94 -8.21 -1.85
CA LEU A 16 1.87 -8.11 -3.31
C LEU A 16 1.24 -9.35 -3.94
N ALA A 17 1.59 -10.56 -3.46
CA ALA A 17 1.00 -11.80 -3.91
C ALA A 17 -0.50 -11.85 -3.60
N GLY A 18 -0.91 -11.44 -2.39
CA GLY A 18 -2.32 -11.34 -2.01
C GLY A 18 -3.10 -10.38 -2.91
N TYR A 19 -2.52 -9.21 -3.22
CA TYR A 19 -3.12 -8.26 -4.15
C TYR A 19 -3.25 -8.83 -5.57
N ALA A 20 -2.21 -9.50 -6.08
CA ALA A 20 -2.25 -10.13 -7.41
C ALA A 20 -3.29 -11.25 -7.49
N LEU A 21 -3.40 -12.09 -6.46
CA LEU A 21 -4.41 -13.14 -6.38
C LEU A 21 -5.82 -12.56 -6.31
N PHE A 22 -6.03 -11.51 -5.50
CA PHE A 22 -7.31 -10.84 -5.39
C PHE A 22 -7.73 -10.17 -6.70
N ALA A 23 -6.82 -9.44 -7.35
CA ALA A 23 -7.08 -8.83 -8.66
C ALA A 23 -7.36 -9.88 -9.74
N GLY A 24 -6.63 -11.00 -9.74
CA GLY A 24 -6.88 -12.12 -10.64
C GLY A 24 -8.24 -12.78 -10.40
N TRP A 25 -8.61 -13.02 -9.14
CA TRP A 25 -9.92 -13.55 -8.79
C TRP A 25 -11.05 -12.61 -9.21
N LEU A 26 -10.88 -11.30 -9.02
CA LEU A 26 -11.88 -10.30 -9.39
C LEU A 26 -12.01 -10.17 -10.92
N GLY A 27 -10.89 -10.22 -11.64
CA GLY A 27 -10.87 -10.28 -13.11
C GLY A 27 -11.60 -11.51 -13.65
N LEU A 28 -11.36 -12.70 -13.07
CA LEU A 28 -12.08 -13.93 -13.44
C LEU A 28 -13.59 -13.83 -13.16
N ARG A 29 -13.99 -13.16 -12.07
CA ARG A 29 -15.40 -12.95 -11.74
C ARG A 29 -16.07 -11.95 -12.67
N ALA A 30 -15.38 -10.87 -13.03
CA ALA A 30 -15.86 -9.88 -13.98
C ALA A 30 -16.01 -10.48 -15.38
N ASP A 31 -15.00 -11.23 -15.85
CA ASP A 31 -15.02 -11.94 -17.12
C ASP A 31 -16.19 -12.94 -17.20
N ALA A 32 -16.34 -13.79 -16.18
CA ALA A 32 -17.45 -14.73 -16.09
C ALA A 32 -18.82 -14.03 -16.04
N TYR A 33 -18.91 -12.86 -15.40
CA TYR A 33 -20.13 -12.06 -15.36
C TYR A 33 -20.48 -11.48 -16.74
N VAL A 34 -19.52 -10.86 -17.42
CA VAL A 34 -19.69 -10.32 -18.78
C VAL A 34 -20.08 -11.43 -19.75
N ASP A 35 -19.39 -12.56 -19.72
CA ASP A 35 -19.69 -13.72 -20.56
C ASP A 35 -21.11 -14.29 -20.30
N ALA A 36 -21.57 -14.28 -19.05
CA ALA A 36 -22.92 -14.73 -18.71
C ALA A 36 -23.98 -13.71 -19.16
N ARG A 37 -23.72 -12.42 -18.98
CA ARG A 37 -24.59 -11.33 -19.44
C ARG A 37 -24.71 -11.29 -20.97
N ASP A 38 -23.62 -11.47 -21.70
CA ASP A 38 -23.63 -11.48 -23.16
C ASP A 38 -24.43 -12.67 -23.74
N ARG A 39 -24.47 -13.78 -23.00
CA ARG A 39 -25.32 -14.94 -23.33
C ARG A 39 -26.78 -14.76 -22.91
N ALA A 40 -27.09 -13.80 -22.05
CA ALA A 40 -28.43 -13.52 -21.56
C ALA A 40 -29.29 -12.81 -22.62
N THR A 41 -29.66 -13.55 -23.66
CA THR A 41 -30.36 -13.03 -24.84
C THR A 41 -31.89 -13.09 -24.73
N ALA A 42 -32.43 -13.99 -23.91
CA ALA A 42 -33.86 -14.09 -23.67
C ALA A 42 -34.31 -13.05 -22.65
N ARG A 43 -35.50 -12.47 -22.82
CA ARG A 43 -36.06 -11.44 -21.95
C ARG A 43 -37.40 -11.86 -21.37
N THR A 44 -37.65 -11.45 -20.13
CA THR A 44 -38.91 -11.65 -19.42
C THR A 44 -39.17 -10.48 -18.48
N THR A 45 -40.40 -10.38 -17.99
CA THR A 45 -40.76 -9.40 -16.97
C THR A 45 -40.84 -10.11 -15.63
N GLY A 46 -39.98 -9.70 -14.70
CA GLY A 46 -40.10 -10.04 -13.29
C GLY A 46 -40.94 -9.01 -12.55
N VAL A 47 -41.31 -9.33 -11.32
CA VAL A 47 -41.99 -8.42 -10.40
C VAL A 47 -41.08 -8.21 -9.20
N VAL A 48 -40.89 -6.96 -8.78
CA VAL A 48 -40.19 -6.63 -7.53
C VAL A 48 -41.04 -7.13 -6.37
N VAL A 49 -40.45 -7.94 -5.50
CA VAL A 49 -41.16 -8.57 -4.38
C VAL A 49 -40.76 -8.03 -3.04
N GLU A 50 -39.67 -7.29 -3.02
CA GLU A 50 -39.10 -6.65 -1.84
C GLU A 50 -38.07 -5.64 -2.37
N ASP A 51 -38.20 -4.39 -1.95
CA ASP A 51 -37.24 -3.31 -2.20
C ASP A 51 -36.37 -3.07 -0.95
N GLY A 52 -35.14 -2.56 -1.15
CA GLY A 52 -34.25 -2.22 -0.05
C GLY A 52 -33.64 -3.42 0.69
N ILE A 53 -33.33 -4.52 -0.02
CA ILE A 53 -32.75 -5.69 0.64
C ILE A 53 -31.27 -5.49 0.95
N GLY A 54 -30.96 -5.28 2.23
CA GLY A 54 -29.60 -5.12 2.73
C GLY A 54 -29.20 -3.65 2.81
N ASP A 55 -29.48 -2.86 1.77
CA ASP A 55 -29.45 -1.40 1.75
C ASP A 55 -30.34 -0.84 0.61
N ASP A 56 -30.39 0.50 0.47
CA ASP A 56 -31.24 1.24 -0.48
C ASP A 56 -30.82 1.09 -1.96
N LEU A 57 -29.93 0.16 -2.31
CA LEU A 57 -29.42 -0.04 -3.68
C LEU A 57 -29.70 -1.45 -4.22
N ASP A 58 -30.67 -2.15 -3.64
CA ASP A 58 -30.97 -3.53 -3.98
C ASP A 58 -32.47 -3.82 -4.03
N VAL A 59 -32.88 -4.60 -5.03
CA VAL A 59 -34.25 -5.12 -5.16
C VAL A 59 -34.22 -6.63 -5.30
N ARG A 60 -35.25 -7.31 -4.80
CA ARG A 60 -35.47 -8.73 -5.05
C ARG A 60 -36.61 -8.88 -6.04
N VAL A 61 -36.34 -9.61 -7.10
CA VAL A 61 -37.27 -9.75 -8.23
C VAL A 61 -37.59 -11.22 -8.38
N ARG A 62 -38.90 -11.51 -8.49
CA ARG A 62 -39.42 -12.81 -8.85
C ARG A 62 -39.73 -12.81 -10.34
N TRP A 63 -39.15 -13.74 -11.08
CA TRP A 63 -39.33 -13.85 -12.53
C TRP A 63 -39.50 -15.30 -12.95
N THR A 64 -40.08 -15.52 -14.12
CA THR A 64 -40.32 -16.87 -14.67
C THR A 64 -39.56 -17.04 -15.97
N ASP A 65 -38.82 -18.15 -16.09
CA ASP A 65 -38.04 -18.48 -17.29
C ASP A 65 -38.91 -19.10 -18.40
N GLY A 66 -38.32 -19.32 -19.58
CA GLY A 66 -38.98 -19.94 -20.72
C GLY A 66 -39.41 -21.39 -20.52
N THR A 67 -38.98 -22.03 -19.43
CA THR A 67 -39.39 -23.38 -19.02
C THR A 67 -40.57 -23.36 -18.04
N GLY A 68 -41.00 -22.17 -17.61
CA GLY A 68 -42.05 -21.98 -16.62
C GLY A 68 -41.58 -22.10 -15.17
N ARG A 69 -40.27 -22.17 -14.91
CA ARG A 69 -39.74 -22.17 -13.53
C ARG A 69 -39.65 -20.75 -13.01
N THR A 70 -40.06 -20.58 -11.76
CA THR A 70 -39.99 -19.29 -11.07
C THR A 70 -38.70 -19.19 -10.27
N HIS A 71 -38.03 -18.06 -10.44
CA HIS A 71 -36.79 -17.70 -9.79
C HIS A 71 -37.00 -16.47 -8.91
N VAL A 72 -36.25 -16.38 -7.81
CA VAL A 72 -36.21 -15.19 -6.96
C VAL A 72 -34.76 -14.81 -6.81
N GLN A 73 -34.39 -13.65 -7.36
CA GLN A 73 -33.01 -13.19 -7.41
C GLN A 73 -32.91 -11.76 -6.91
N ARG A 74 -31.78 -11.42 -6.29
CA ARG A 74 -31.42 -10.06 -5.91
C ARG A 74 -30.70 -9.39 -7.09
N PHE A 75 -31.05 -8.14 -7.35
CA PHE A 75 -30.42 -7.27 -8.33
C PHE A 75 -29.97 -5.99 -7.64
N GLY A 76 -28.71 -5.62 -7.85
CA GLY A 76 -28.26 -4.26 -7.51
C GLY A 76 -28.92 -3.26 -8.46
N VAL A 77 -29.42 -2.15 -7.93
CA VAL A 77 -30.02 -1.05 -8.69
C VAL A 77 -29.54 0.31 -8.19
N TYR A 78 -29.20 1.22 -9.11
CA TYR A 78 -28.80 2.59 -8.71
C TYR A 78 -29.97 3.50 -8.34
N ASP A 79 -31.16 3.24 -8.87
CA ASP A 79 -32.36 4.04 -8.63
C ASP A 79 -33.47 3.17 -8.05
N THR A 80 -33.41 2.90 -6.75
CA THR A 80 -34.49 2.17 -6.05
C THR A 80 -35.82 2.91 -6.05
N GLY A 81 -35.82 4.24 -6.23
CA GLY A 81 -37.05 5.01 -6.38
C GLY A 81 -37.81 4.68 -7.67
N ARG A 82 -37.13 4.09 -8.66
CA ARG A 82 -37.71 3.65 -9.93
C ARG A 82 -38.37 2.27 -9.87
N TYR A 83 -37.97 1.43 -8.91
CA TYR A 83 -38.39 0.02 -8.82
C TYR A 83 -38.90 -0.29 -7.41
N ALA A 84 -40.15 0.08 -7.14
CA ALA A 84 -40.82 -0.19 -5.87
C ALA A 84 -41.39 -1.62 -5.80
N GLU A 85 -41.66 -2.12 -4.59
CA GLU A 85 -42.35 -3.41 -4.42
C GLU A 85 -43.66 -3.47 -5.25
N GLY A 86 -43.82 -4.55 -6.01
CA GLY A 86 -44.94 -4.81 -6.89
C GLY A 86 -44.77 -4.31 -8.33
N GLU A 87 -43.75 -3.50 -8.62
CA GLU A 87 -43.47 -3.00 -9.98
C GLU A 87 -42.82 -4.04 -10.87
N ASP A 88 -42.98 -3.84 -12.18
CA ASP A 88 -42.35 -4.66 -13.21
C ASP A 88 -40.85 -4.37 -13.30
N PHE A 89 -40.04 -5.42 -13.34
CA PHE A 89 -38.59 -5.34 -13.50
C PHE A 89 -38.14 -6.16 -14.72
N PRO A 90 -37.50 -5.56 -15.73
CA PRO A 90 -37.13 -6.27 -16.95
C PRO A 90 -35.88 -7.14 -16.71
N VAL A 91 -36.01 -8.44 -16.94
CA VAL A 91 -34.94 -9.43 -16.71
C VAL A 91 -34.48 -10.06 -18.03
N ALA A 92 -33.18 -10.14 -18.24
CA ALA A 92 -32.51 -10.91 -19.28
C ALA A 92 -31.93 -12.20 -18.69
N TYR A 93 -31.96 -13.31 -19.42
CA TYR A 93 -31.37 -14.58 -18.96
C TYR A 93 -30.89 -15.43 -20.15
N ASP A 94 -29.98 -16.38 -19.89
CA ASP A 94 -29.53 -17.37 -20.88
C ASP A 94 -30.53 -18.53 -20.93
N PRO A 95 -31.32 -18.70 -22.01
CA PRO A 95 -32.30 -19.79 -22.09
C PRO A 95 -31.66 -21.17 -22.26
N ALA A 96 -30.38 -21.25 -22.61
CA ALA A 96 -29.65 -22.51 -22.75
C ALA A 96 -29.00 -22.98 -21.42
N ALA A 97 -28.98 -22.14 -20.39
CA ALA A 97 -28.46 -22.49 -19.08
C ALA A 97 -29.41 -23.45 -18.34
N GLY A 98 -28.86 -24.53 -17.75
CA GLY A 98 -29.65 -25.49 -16.98
C GLY A 98 -30.21 -24.92 -15.66
N ASP A 99 -29.57 -23.87 -15.15
CA ASP A 99 -30.01 -23.04 -14.02
C ASP A 99 -29.78 -21.57 -14.42
N PRO A 100 -30.79 -20.90 -15.02
CA PRO A 100 -30.60 -19.60 -15.63
C PRO A 100 -30.48 -18.50 -14.58
N GLN A 101 -29.38 -17.75 -14.65
CA GLN A 101 -29.21 -16.53 -13.88
C GLN A 101 -29.84 -15.35 -14.62
N GLY A 102 -30.56 -14.49 -13.90
CA GLY A 102 -31.13 -13.26 -14.41
C GLY A 102 -30.13 -12.10 -14.36
N PHE A 103 -30.26 -11.16 -15.29
CA PHE A 103 -29.52 -9.91 -15.39
C PHE A 103 -30.51 -8.76 -15.65
N PRO A 104 -30.23 -7.52 -15.21
CA PRO A 104 -31.04 -6.37 -15.59
C PRO A 104 -31.05 -6.22 -17.13
N ALA A 105 -32.23 -6.20 -17.74
CA ALA A 105 -32.36 -5.97 -19.19
C ALA A 105 -32.45 -4.46 -19.53
N ASP A 106 -32.57 -3.60 -18.52
CA ASP A 106 -32.48 -2.14 -18.70
C ASP A 106 -31.01 -1.74 -18.95
N PRO A 107 -30.66 -1.15 -20.10
CA PRO A 107 -29.30 -0.70 -20.39
C PRO A 107 -28.84 0.46 -19.49
N GLN A 108 -29.74 1.12 -18.74
CA GLN A 108 -29.39 2.15 -17.77
C GLN A 108 -28.98 1.57 -16.41
N GLU A 109 -29.23 0.28 -16.17
CA GLU A 109 -28.88 -0.36 -14.90
C GLU A 109 -27.51 -1.04 -15.00
N THR A 110 -26.52 -0.43 -14.36
CA THR A 110 -25.11 -0.87 -14.37
C THR A 110 -24.57 -1.24 -13.00
N ALA A 111 -25.40 -1.24 -11.95
CA ALA A 111 -24.94 -1.41 -10.57
C ALA A 111 -24.08 -2.66 -10.33
N GLU A 112 -24.49 -3.84 -10.81
CA GLU A 112 -23.69 -5.08 -10.66
C GLU A 112 -22.38 -5.06 -11.46
N GLU A 113 -22.34 -4.38 -12.60
CA GLU A 113 -21.12 -4.24 -13.42
C GLU A 113 -20.14 -3.28 -12.75
N ASP A 114 -20.64 -2.14 -12.27
CA ASP A 114 -19.84 -1.11 -11.61
C ASP A 114 -19.31 -1.58 -10.24
N ASP A 115 -20.06 -2.39 -9.50
CA ASP A 115 -19.62 -3.01 -8.25
C ASP A 115 -18.42 -3.96 -8.42
N LEU A 116 -18.23 -4.51 -9.62
CA LEU A 116 -17.07 -5.30 -9.97
C LEU A 116 -15.93 -4.42 -10.49
N ILE A 117 -16.25 -3.41 -11.30
CA ILE A 117 -15.25 -2.61 -12.02
C ILE A 117 -14.63 -1.52 -11.13
N VAL A 118 -15.42 -0.81 -10.33
CA VAL A 118 -14.96 0.31 -9.50
C VAL A 118 -13.86 -0.09 -8.51
N PRO A 119 -13.97 -1.23 -7.78
CA PRO A 119 -12.90 -1.67 -6.89
C PRO A 119 -11.58 -1.99 -7.62
N VAL A 120 -11.64 -2.50 -8.86
CA VAL A 120 -10.43 -2.74 -9.68
C VAL A 120 -9.74 -1.42 -9.98
N PHE A 121 -10.49 -0.43 -10.46
CA PHE A 121 -9.93 0.87 -10.80
C PHE A 121 -9.39 1.60 -9.58
N LEU A 122 -10.12 1.58 -8.47
CA LEU A 122 -9.67 2.21 -7.22
C LEU A 122 -8.41 1.53 -6.70
N GLY A 123 -8.37 0.19 -6.71
CA GLY A 123 -7.20 -0.59 -6.36
C GLY A 123 -6.01 -0.24 -7.26
N ALA A 124 -6.20 -0.22 -8.58
CA ALA A 124 -5.16 0.13 -9.55
C ALA A 124 -4.66 1.57 -9.36
N ALA A 125 -5.56 2.52 -9.10
CA ALA A 125 -5.23 3.92 -8.86
C ALA A 125 -4.34 4.12 -7.62
N VAL A 126 -4.37 3.20 -6.64
CA VAL A 126 -3.46 3.21 -5.47
C VAL A 126 -2.19 2.39 -5.72
N ALA A 127 -2.32 1.21 -6.32
CA ALA A 127 -1.20 0.32 -6.58
C ALA A 127 -0.19 0.90 -7.58
N VAL A 128 -0.67 1.59 -8.62
CA VAL A 128 0.19 2.19 -9.66
C VAL A 128 1.10 3.28 -9.10
N PRO A 129 0.64 4.31 -8.35
CA PRO A 129 1.53 5.28 -7.72
C PRO A 129 2.52 4.66 -6.74
N LEU A 130 2.08 3.69 -5.92
CA LEU A 130 2.94 3.00 -4.96
C LEU A 130 4.05 2.21 -5.67
N THR A 131 3.71 1.48 -6.73
CA THR A 131 4.69 0.73 -7.52
C THR A 131 5.61 1.66 -8.28
N LEU A 132 5.12 2.76 -8.86
CA LEU A 132 5.93 3.74 -9.60
C LEU A 132 6.89 4.54 -8.72
N VAL A 133 6.60 4.71 -7.42
CA VAL A 133 7.48 5.50 -6.53
C VAL A 133 8.87 4.85 -6.37
N TRP A 134 8.94 3.51 -6.39
CA TRP A 134 10.17 2.74 -6.22
C TRP A 134 11.13 2.80 -7.41
N PRO A 135 10.72 2.46 -8.65
CA PRO A 135 11.57 2.60 -9.83
C PRO A 135 11.90 4.07 -10.06
N TRP A 136 10.99 5.00 -9.78
CA TRP A 136 11.28 6.43 -9.86
C TRP A 136 12.37 6.85 -8.86
N ARG A 137 12.30 6.36 -7.62
CA ARG A 137 13.33 6.61 -6.60
C ARG A 137 14.66 5.94 -6.97
N GLY A 138 14.63 4.70 -7.46
CA GLY A 138 15.81 3.98 -7.93
C GLY A 138 16.46 4.64 -9.14
N LEU A 139 15.66 5.11 -10.10
CA LEU A 139 16.12 5.89 -11.25
C LEU A 139 16.75 7.20 -10.79
N ARG A 140 16.09 7.95 -9.90
CA ARG A 140 16.64 9.19 -9.33
C ARG A 140 17.96 8.94 -8.60
N PHE A 141 18.06 7.84 -7.85
CA PHE A 141 19.30 7.43 -7.19
C PHE A 141 20.41 7.14 -8.21
N ARG A 142 20.12 6.35 -9.25
CA ARG A 142 21.06 6.05 -10.34
C ARG A 142 21.51 7.32 -11.07
N LEU A 143 20.59 8.22 -11.38
CA LEU A 143 20.88 9.49 -12.05
C LEU A 143 21.73 10.41 -11.18
N ALA A 144 21.45 10.50 -9.87
CA ALA A 144 22.27 11.26 -8.94
C ALA A 144 23.68 10.67 -8.83
N ALA A 145 23.79 9.34 -8.74
CA ALA A 145 25.07 8.64 -8.63
C ALA A 145 25.95 8.69 -9.89
N ARG A 146 25.38 9.00 -11.06
CA ARG A 146 26.13 9.21 -12.32
C ARG A 146 26.75 10.60 -12.43
N ARG A 147 26.35 11.55 -11.58
CA ARG A 147 26.90 12.90 -11.62
C ARG A 147 28.32 12.93 -11.06
N PRO A 148 29.16 13.91 -11.46
CA PRO A 148 30.47 14.10 -10.89
C PRO A 148 30.41 14.14 -9.36
N GLY A 149 31.29 13.38 -8.73
CA GLY A 149 31.45 13.34 -7.28
C GLY A 149 32.31 14.48 -6.78
N ARG A 150 32.03 14.97 -5.58
CA ARG A 150 32.91 15.89 -4.85
C ARG A 150 33.44 15.18 -3.61
N PRO A 151 34.76 15.26 -3.32
CA PRO A 151 35.29 14.74 -2.07
C PRO A 151 34.69 15.53 -0.90
N THR A 152 34.29 14.84 0.16
CA THR A 152 33.58 15.41 1.31
C THR A 152 33.89 14.55 2.52
N THR A 153 34.01 15.14 3.71
CA THR A 153 34.12 14.38 4.95
C THR A 153 32.76 14.31 5.63
N ALA A 154 32.48 13.22 6.34
CA ALA A 154 31.21 13.06 7.01
C ALA A 154 31.37 12.55 8.43
N ARG A 155 30.48 13.02 9.30
CA ARG A 155 30.26 12.41 10.62
C ARG A 155 28.91 11.70 10.60
N VAL A 156 28.92 10.44 11.03
CA VAL A 156 27.70 9.66 11.18
C VAL A 156 27.06 10.05 12.50
N ARG A 157 25.82 10.54 12.45
CA ARG A 157 25.03 10.91 13.63
C ARG A 157 23.81 10.01 13.71
N THR A 158 23.53 9.49 14.89
CA THR A 158 22.28 8.77 15.17
C THR A 158 21.41 9.64 16.04
N GLY A 159 20.12 9.69 15.78
CA GLY A 159 19.25 10.49 16.64
C GLY A 159 17.79 10.08 16.62
N THR A 160 17.13 10.41 17.72
CA THR A 160 15.69 10.20 17.94
C THR A 160 14.95 11.51 17.76
N ARG A 161 13.77 11.48 17.12
CA ARG A 161 12.92 12.66 16.98
C ARG A 161 11.98 12.74 18.20
N ARG A 162 12.03 13.85 18.95
CA ARG A 162 11.24 14.04 20.19
C ARG A 162 9.73 14.15 19.97
N ALA A 163 9.27 14.55 18.78
CA ALA A 163 7.91 15.08 18.59
C ALA A 163 7.01 14.28 17.62
N ALA A 164 7.32 13.03 17.32
CA ALA A 164 6.36 12.15 16.66
C ALA A 164 5.95 11.06 17.66
N TRP A 165 4.69 10.63 17.65
CA TRP A 165 4.16 9.48 18.40
C TRP A 165 4.93 8.15 18.22
N ARG A 166 6.08 8.17 17.51
CA ARG A 166 7.04 7.06 17.35
C ARG A 166 8.46 7.64 17.25
N ALA A 167 9.30 7.38 18.24
CA ALA A 167 10.71 7.78 18.27
C ALA A 167 11.56 6.86 17.38
N SER A 168 11.37 6.91 16.06
CA SER A 168 12.24 6.14 15.15
C SER A 168 13.66 6.73 15.16
N ARG A 169 14.65 5.92 15.57
CA ARG A 169 16.08 6.26 15.42
C ARG A 169 16.40 6.41 13.94
N GLY A 170 16.89 7.58 13.54
CA GLY A 170 17.34 7.85 12.18
C GLY A 170 18.86 7.97 12.11
N THR A 171 19.46 7.44 11.05
CA THR A 171 20.86 7.70 10.70
C THR A 171 20.96 8.95 9.82
N TRP A 172 21.82 9.87 10.24
CA TRP A 172 22.10 11.13 9.58
C TRP A 172 23.59 11.23 9.25
N LEU A 173 23.89 11.84 8.12
CA LEU A 173 25.24 12.28 7.78
C LEU A 173 25.31 13.79 7.95
N GLU A 174 26.26 14.21 8.77
CA GLU A 174 26.77 15.58 8.81
C GLU A 174 27.92 15.66 7.82
N LEU A 175 27.70 16.32 6.67
CA LEU A 175 28.61 16.40 5.54
C LEU A 175 29.35 17.74 5.56
N THR A 176 30.68 17.70 5.62
CA THR A 176 31.55 18.87 5.56
C THR A 176 32.26 18.92 4.21
N TYR A 177 31.88 19.92 3.40
CA TYR A 177 32.47 20.13 2.08
C TYR A 177 33.83 20.85 2.18
N PRO A 178 34.70 20.76 1.16
CA PRO A 178 36.00 21.43 1.16
C PRO A 178 35.92 22.95 1.33
N GLU A 179 34.78 23.54 0.95
CA GLU A 179 34.44 24.96 1.13
C GLU A 179 34.13 25.34 2.61
N GLY A 180 34.20 24.39 3.54
CA GLY A 180 33.83 24.57 4.95
C GLY A 180 32.32 24.58 5.23
N ARG A 181 31.49 24.34 4.20
CA ARG A 181 30.03 24.29 4.35
C ARG A 181 29.58 22.95 4.92
N THR A 182 28.79 22.98 5.99
CA THR A 182 28.19 21.79 6.59
C THR A 182 26.76 21.58 6.10
N ARG A 183 26.40 20.35 5.76
CA ARG A 183 25.04 19.97 5.35
C ARG A 183 24.63 18.64 5.93
N TRP A 184 23.32 18.47 6.12
CA TRP A 184 22.74 17.31 6.77
C TRP A 184 21.94 16.48 5.80
N GLN A 185 22.14 15.16 5.80
CA GLN A 185 21.38 14.24 4.98
C GLN A 185 20.94 13.02 5.78
N ARG A 186 19.63 12.73 5.77
CA ARG A 186 19.12 11.47 6.31
C ARG A 186 19.41 10.35 5.32
N ILE A 187 19.94 9.24 5.81
CA ILE A 187 20.24 8.06 5.00
C ILE A 187 19.58 6.83 5.59
N MET A 188 19.37 5.83 4.75
CA MET A 188 19.04 4.49 5.19
C MET A 188 20.26 3.92 5.89
N TRP A 189 20.05 3.26 7.03
CA TRP A 189 21.15 2.62 7.76
C TRP A 189 21.87 1.62 6.85
N HIS A 190 23.20 1.55 7.00
CA HIS A 190 24.06 0.65 6.24
C HIS A 190 25.14 0.06 7.17
N PRO A 191 25.42 -1.26 7.10
CA PRO A 191 26.38 -1.91 8.02
C PRO A 191 27.79 -1.36 7.92
N ALA A 192 28.22 -0.89 6.74
CA ALA A 192 29.54 -0.26 6.55
C ALA A 192 29.77 1.03 7.39
N LEU A 193 28.71 1.59 7.99
CA LEU A 193 28.82 2.77 8.86
C LEU A 193 29.17 2.40 10.31
N HIS A 194 29.15 1.12 10.65
CA HIS A 194 29.35 0.65 12.02
C HIS A 194 30.80 0.80 12.50
N GLU A 195 31.73 0.53 11.59
CA GLU A 195 33.17 0.61 11.82
C GLU A 195 33.76 1.90 11.22
N ALA A 196 32.89 2.85 10.84
CA ALA A 196 33.35 4.10 10.24
C ALA A 196 34.16 4.92 11.26
N PRO A 197 35.30 5.51 10.84
CA PRO A 197 36.00 6.48 11.67
C PRO A 197 35.10 7.69 11.97
N ALA A 198 35.43 8.43 13.03
CA ALA A 198 34.68 9.62 13.45
C ALA A 198 34.53 10.64 12.30
N GLU A 199 35.54 10.75 11.45
CA GLU A 199 35.49 11.48 10.18
C GLU A 199 35.66 10.50 9.02
N LEU A 200 34.57 10.24 8.33
CA LEU A 200 34.49 9.31 7.22
C LEU A 200 34.72 10.06 5.90
N PRO A 201 35.81 9.80 5.17
CA PRO A 201 35.96 10.33 3.82
C PRO A 201 34.91 9.69 2.93
N LEU A 202 34.19 10.50 2.16
CA LEU A 202 33.22 10.03 1.19
C LEU A 202 33.18 10.93 -0.04
N THR A 203 32.55 10.43 -1.10
CA THR A 203 32.30 11.17 -2.32
C THR A 203 30.82 11.47 -2.44
N VAL A 204 30.44 12.74 -2.50
CA VAL A 204 29.04 13.14 -2.70
C VAL A 204 28.79 13.37 -4.19
N HIS A 205 27.91 12.57 -4.77
CA HIS A 205 27.42 12.73 -6.13
C HIS A 205 26.11 13.52 -6.15
N GLY A 206 25.93 14.40 -7.14
CA GLY A 206 24.69 15.14 -7.34
C GLY A 206 24.82 16.65 -7.16
N THR A 207 23.73 17.37 -7.37
CA THR A 207 23.69 18.84 -7.14
C THR A 207 22.44 19.24 -6.38
N GLY A 208 22.60 20.26 -5.51
CA GLY A 208 21.50 20.85 -4.75
C GLY A 208 20.89 19.90 -3.72
N ARG A 209 19.57 19.66 -3.81
CA ARG A 209 18.78 18.94 -2.80
C ARG A 209 18.82 17.41 -2.93
N ARG A 210 19.42 16.88 -3.99
CA ARG A 210 19.42 15.44 -4.32
C ARG A 210 20.85 14.96 -4.49
N THR A 211 21.36 14.33 -3.43
CA THR A 211 22.73 13.85 -3.35
C THR A 211 22.77 12.40 -2.93
N VAL A 212 23.80 11.68 -3.39
CA VAL A 212 24.12 10.31 -2.99
C VAL A 212 25.54 10.32 -2.46
N ALA A 213 25.73 9.85 -1.24
CA ALA A 213 27.04 9.66 -0.65
C ALA A 213 27.58 8.28 -1.03
N ALA A 214 28.81 8.22 -1.53
CA ALA A 214 29.54 7.01 -1.83
C ALA A 214 30.74 6.89 -0.88
N LEU A 215 30.85 5.75 -0.23
CA LEU A 215 31.98 5.37 0.62
C LEU A 215 33.24 5.10 -0.21
N PRO A 216 34.44 5.05 0.40
CA PRO A 216 35.69 4.82 -0.31
C PRO A 216 35.77 3.49 -1.06
N ASP A 217 35.05 2.47 -0.57
CA ASP A 217 34.89 1.16 -1.19
C ASP A 217 33.92 1.16 -2.40
N GLY A 218 33.32 2.31 -2.72
CA GLY A 218 32.33 2.47 -3.78
C GLY A 218 30.89 2.20 -3.34
N THR A 219 30.66 1.83 -2.08
CA THR A 219 29.32 1.57 -1.52
C THR A 219 28.49 2.86 -1.50
N ARG A 220 27.30 2.82 -2.08
CA ARG A 220 26.42 4.01 -2.18
C ARG A 220 25.32 3.99 -1.14
N LEU A 221 25.27 5.01 -0.31
CA LEU A 221 24.29 5.16 0.75
C LEU A 221 22.97 5.69 0.19
N VAL A 222 21.86 5.04 0.54
CA VAL A 222 20.53 5.41 0.03
C VAL A 222 19.99 6.61 0.81
N PRO A 223 19.77 7.76 0.18
CA PRO A 223 19.23 8.92 0.89
C PRO A 223 17.74 8.71 1.21
N LEU A 224 17.33 9.00 2.44
CA LEU A 224 15.93 9.02 2.88
C LEU A 224 15.29 10.42 2.80
N GLY A 225 16.09 11.46 2.52
CA GLY A 225 15.62 12.83 2.47
C GLY A 225 16.48 13.75 1.62
N ARG A 226 16.02 15.00 1.53
CA ARG A 226 16.78 16.08 0.89
C ARG A 226 17.96 16.48 1.75
N LEU A 227 19.01 16.96 1.10
CA LEU A 227 20.12 17.65 1.75
C LEU A 227 19.61 18.95 2.41
N ARG A 228 20.05 19.21 3.64
CA ARG A 228 19.62 20.36 4.47
C ARG A 228 20.83 21.19 4.88
N ASP A 229 20.64 22.50 5.00
CA ASP A 229 21.69 23.41 5.48
C ASP A 229 21.73 23.51 7.02
N HIS A 230 20.75 22.92 7.71
CA HIS A 230 20.62 22.96 9.17
C HIS A 230 20.38 21.56 9.74
N PRO A 231 20.78 21.33 11.01
CA PRO A 231 20.50 20.07 11.69
C PRO A 231 18.99 19.80 11.76
N PRO A 232 18.58 18.52 11.81
CA PRO A 232 17.16 18.16 11.91
C PRO A 232 16.52 18.77 13.17
N SER A 233 15.48 19.60 12.98
CA SER A 233 14.75 20.21 14.09
C SER A 233 14.06 19.17 14.99
N GLY A 234 14.25 19.31 16.31
CA GLY A 234 13.67 18.42 17.31
C GLY A 234 14.25 17.01 17.36
N ALA A 235 15.39 16.76 16.71
CA ALA A 235 16.17 15.54 16.89
C ALA A 235 17.19 15.74 18.00
N VAL A 236 17.25 14.80 18.94
CA VAL A 236 18.42 14.64 19.82
C VAL A 236 19.38 13.76 19.03
N LEU A 237 20.48 14.36 18.57
CA LEU A 237 21.54 13.69 17.84
C LEU A 237 22.61 13.30 18.86
N ASP A 238 22.84 12.01 19.04
CA ASP A 238 23.94 11.54 19.87
C ASP A 238 25.24 11.67 19.08
N ASP A 239 26.27 12.20 19.74
CA ASP A 239 27.61 12.35 19.14
C ASP A 239 28.25 10.97 18.88
N ASP A 240 27.91 9.99 19.72
CA ASP A 240 28.29 8.61 19.55
C ASP A 240 27.33 7.92 18.58
N ALA A 241 27.85 7.53 17.41
CA ALA A 241 27.44 6.27 16.82
C ALA A 241 27.83 5.19 17.85
N MET A 242 26.96 4.97 18.85
CA MET A 242 27.21 4.02 19.91
C MET A 242 27.67 2.74 19.21
N ARG A 243 28.90 2.32 19.51
CA ARG A 243 29.48 1.05 19.08
C ARG A 243 28.69 -0.07 19.74
N THR A 244 27.43 -0.24 19.37
CA THR A 244 26.69 -1.46 19.65
C THR A 244 27.20 -2.46 18.66
N ASP A 245 28.30 -3.14 18.99
CA ASP A 245 28.68 -4.36 18.30
C ASP A 245 27.41 -5.15 18.00
N LEU A 246 27.28 -5.73 16.81
CA LEU A 246 26.09 -6.54 16.47
C LEU A 246 25.86 -7.61 17.55
N ARG A 247 26.91 -8.04 18.25
CA ARG A 247 26.85 -8.91 19.44
C ARG A 247 26.10 -8.29 20.63
N ASP A 248 26.21 -6.98 20.86
CA ASP A 248 25.52 -6.26 21.95
C ASP A 248 24.04 -5.96 21.63
N ALA A 249 23.63 -6.06 20.36
CA ALA A 249 22.20 -6.08 20.00
C ALA A 249 21.52 -7.41 20.35
N PHE A 250 22.29 -8.48 20.60
CA PHE A 250 21.78 -9.81 20.97
C PHE A 250 21.96 -10.15 22.46
N VAL A 251 22.78 -9.39 23.20
CA VAL A 251 22.91 -9.49 24.66
C VAL A 251 22.31 -8.24 25.28
N LEU A 252 21.00 -8.26 25.50
CA LEU A 252 20.34 -7.27 26.33
C LEU A 252 20.98 -7.33 27.73
N PRO A 253 21.51 -6.22 28.29
CA PRO A 253 21.87 -6.16 29.70
C PRO A 253 20.72 -6.73 30.54
N PRO A 254 20.99 -7.59 31.53
CA PRO A 254 19.93 -8.13 32.38
C PRO A 254 19.09 -6.98 32.95
N GLY A 255 17.81 -6.93 32.56
CA GLY A 255 16.87 -5.85 32.91
C GLY A 255 16.44 -4.91 31.77
N THR A 256 16.99 -5.02 30.56
CA THR A 256 16.50 -4.23 29.41
C THR A 256 15.36 -4.94 28.68
N ALA A 257 14.14 -4.39 28.79
CA ALA A 257 13.00 -4.79 27.99
C ALA A 257 13.07 -4.12 26.61
N ALA A 258 13.80 -4.72 25.66
CA ALA A 258 13.67 -4.33 24.26
C ALA A 258 12.38 -4.93 23.70
N ALA A 259 11.42 -4.06 23.36
CA ALA A 259 10.25 -4.48 22.61
C ALA A 259 10.73 -4.98 21.22
N PRO A 260 10.38 -6.21 20.82
CA PRO A 260 10.81 -6.74 19.54
C PRO A 260 10.40 -5.84 18.36
N PRO A 261 11.26 -5.67 17.33
CA PRO A 261 10.99 -4.78 16.19
C PRO A 261 9.75 -5.19 15.37
N TRP A 262 9.21 -6.40 15.58
CA TRP A 262 7.95 -6.83 14.98
C TRP A 262 6.72 -6.13 15.57
N HIS A 263 6.76 -5.61 16.80
CA HIS A 263 5.64 -4.85 17.37
C HIS A 263 5.37 -3.55 16.60
N GLU A 264 6.43 -2.87 16.15
CA GLU A 264 6.27 -1.65 15.37
C GLU A 264 5.73 -1.95 13.96
N ALA A 265 6.26 -2.98 13.30
CA ALA A 265 5.74 -3.46 12.02
C ALA A 265 4.28 -3.93 12.14
N ALA A 266 3.95 -4.66 13.20
CA ALA A 266 2.59 -5.11 13.49
C ALA A 266 1.65 -3.94 13.78
N SER A 267 2.09 -2.92 14.52
CA SER A 267 1.27 -1.73 14.80
C SER A 267 1.06 -0.84 13.57
N ALA A 268 2.05 -0.74 12.68
CA ALA A 268 1.90 -0.04 11.40
C ALA A 268 0.92 -0.78 10.49
N THR A 269 1.08 -2.11 10.38
CA THR A 269 0.19 -2.97 9.59
C THR A 269 -1.23 -2.93 10.16
N GLY A 270 -1.39 -3.07 11.48
CA GLY A 270 -2.68 -3.02 12.15
C GLY A 270 -3.39 -1.67 11.99
N LEU A 271 -2.64 -0.56 12.06
CA LEU A 271 -3.20 0.77 11.77
C LEU A 271 -3.64 0.89 10.31
N GLY A 272 -2.86 0.34 9.37
CA GLY A 272 -3.25 0.23 7.98
C GLY A 272 -4.51 -0.59 7.76
N THR A 273 -4.60 -1.76 8.39
CA THR A 273 -5.79 -2.63 8.35
C THR A 273 -7.03 -1.89 8.87
N LEU A 274 -6.92 -1.21 10.01
CA LEU A 274 -8.02 -0.43 10.59
C LEU A 274 -8.45 0.71 9.68
N LEU A 275 -7.49 1.44 9.12
CA LEU A 275 -7.76 2.55 8.20
C LEU A 275 -8.43 2.05 6.92
N GLY A 276 -7.97 0.92 6.38
CA GLY A 276 -8.56 0.31 5.21
C GLY A 276 -9.95 -0.28 5.47
N LEU A 277 -10.20 -0.80 6.67
CA LEU A 277 -11.53 -1.27 7.07
C LEU A 277 -12.52 -0.12 7.16
N VAL A 278 -12.14 0.98 7.81
CA VAL A 278 -12.97 2.20 7.89
C VAL A 278 -13.20 2.78 6.49
N LEU A 279 -12.15 2.87 5.67
CA LEU A 279 -12.27 3.40 4.31
C LEU A 279 -13.17 2.53 3.43
N GLY A 280 -13.05 1.21 3.53
CA GLY A 280 -13.89 0.26 2.81
C GLY A 280 -15.36 0.38 3.20
N LEU A 281 -15.66 0.39 4.49
CA LEU A 281 -17.03 0.56 4.99
C LEU A 281 -17.67 1.88 4.56
N VAL A 282 -16.88 2.97 4.52
CA VAL A 282 -17.38 4.30 4.13
C VAL A 282 -17.57 4.44 2.63
N MET A 283 -16.64 3.90 1.82
CA MET A 283 -16.62 4.13 0.37
C MET A 283 -17.39 3.09 -0.43
N THR A 284 -17.47 1.86 0.08
CA THR A 284 -18.02 0.70 -0.66
C THR A 284 -19.15 0.02 0.10
N GLY A 285 -19.64 0.62 1.18
CA GLY A 285 -20.64 0.02 2.06
C GLY A 285 -20.16 -1.29 2.70
N PRO A 286 -21.08 -2.18 3.11
CA PRO A 286 -20.74 -3.48 3.72
C PRO A 286 -20.24 -4.52 2.71
N THR A 287 -19.87 -4.13 1.48
CA THR A 287 -19.38 -5.07 0.48
C THR A 287 -18.03 -5.66 0.92
N LEU A 288 -17.98 -7.00 0.97
CA LEU A 288 -16.81 -7.75 1.40
C LEU A 288 -15.60 -7.48 0.48
N THR A 289 -15.86 -7.32 -0.81
CA THR A 289 -14.86 -7.05 -1.85
C THR A 289 -14.22 -5.67 -1.71
N GLY A 290 -15.03 -4.62 -1.55
CA GLY A 290 -14.54 -3.25 -1.35
C GLY A 290 -13.80 -3.08 -0.03
N THR A 291 -14.27 -3.73 1.04
CA THR A 291 -13.61 -3.74 2.34
C THR A 291 -12.25 -4.44 2.30
N LEU A 292 -12.15 -5.64 1.72
CA LEU A 292 -10.89 -6.38 1.63
C LEU A 292 -9.84 -5.64 0.79
N SER A 293 -10.25 -5.06 -0.35
CA SER A 293 -9.34 -4.29 -1.20
C SER A 293 -8.75 -3.08 -0.47
N SER A 294 -9.60 -2.34 0.27
CA SER A 294 -9.19 -1.17 1.06
C SER A 294 -8.26 -1.55 2.20
N VAL A 295 -8.55 -2.64 2.92
CA VAL A 295 -7.69 -3.20 3.98
C VAL A 295 -6.31 -3.54 3.44
N LEU A 296 -6.24 -4.29 2.34
CA LEU A 296 -4.96 -4.68 1.73
C LEU A 296 -4.18 -3.44 1.28
N ALA A 297 -4.82 -2.48 0.62
CA ALA A 297 -4.17 -1.27 0.14
C ALA A 297 -3.57 -0.44 1.29
N CYS A 298 -4.35 -0.17 2.34
CA CYS A 298 -3.92 0.65 3.47
C CYS A 298 -2.85 -0.05 4.32
N ALA A 299 -2.96 -1.36 4.54
CA ALA A 299 -1.92 -2.17 5.20
C ALA A 299 -0.60 -2.14 4.42
N THR A 300 -0.66 -2.31 3.09
CA THR A 300 0.53 -2.21 2.21
C THR A 300 1.16 -0.83 2.29
N LEU A 301 0.35 0.22 2.24
CA LEU A 301 0.82 1.61 2.21
C LEU A 301 1.48 1.98 3.54
N THR A 302 0.87 1.67 4.67
CA THR A 302 1.46 1.93 5.99
C THR A 302 2.70 1.08 6.25
N GLY A 303 2.71 -0.19 5.85
CA GLY A 303 3.91 -1.03 5.91
C GLY A 303 5.06 -0.47 5.06
N SER A 304 4.74 -0.01 3.84
CA SER A 304 5.70 0.65 2.94
C SER A 304 6.21 1.97 3.53
N VAL A 305 5.35 2.80 4.11
CA VAL A 305 5.73 4.05 4.78
C VAL A 305 6.62 3.76 5.98
N TRP A 306 6.29 2.75 6.81
CA TRP A 306 7.11 2.34 7.94
C TRP A 306 8.50 1.91 7.47
N LEU A 307 8.60 1.03 6.47
CA LEU A 307 9.87 0.61 5.87
C LEU A 307 10.68 1.78 5.30
N LEU A 308 10.01 2.73 4.65
CA LEU A 308 10.62 3.95 4.12
C LEU A 308 11.10 4.90 5.21
N SER A 309 10.48 4.85 6.38
CA SER A 309 10.81 5.68 7.54
C SER A 309 11.86 5.07 8.47
N ALA A 310 12.20 3.79 8.26
CA ALA A 310 13.21 2.96 8.94
C ALA A 310 13.71 3.49 10.30
N PRO A 311 13.23 2.93 11.42
CA PRO A 311 14.03 2.84 12.64
C PRO A 311 15.25 1.94 12.38
N GLN A 312 16.38 2.21 13.04
CA GLN A 312 17.47 1.23 13.14
C GLN A 312 16.92 -0.10 13.72
N PRO A 313 17.38 -1.27 13.25
CA PRO A 313 17.12 -2.54 13.94
C PRO A 313 17.71 -2.53 15.35
#